data_AF-A0A6L3X9X1-F1
#
_entry.id   AF-A0A6L3X9X1-F1
#
_cell.length_a   1.000
_cell.length_b   1.000
_cell.length_c   1.000
_cell.angle_alpha   90.00
_cell.angle_beta   90.00
_cell.angle_gamma   90.00
#
_symmetry.space_group_name_H-M   'P 1'
#
loop_
_entity.id
_entity.type
_entity.pdbx_description
1 polymer ?
#
loop_
_entity_poly.entity_id
_entity_poly.type
_entity_poly.pdbx_seq_one_letter_code
_entity_poly.pdbx_strand_id
1 'polypeptide(L)'
;MQHLQNTKPQETSESGEVIVLPPLQVRRRAPAFTRRMNDFLQRVIPALLGLGLLVVLWQLAAINSKGFPTPLSTLDSAMTLFADPFYRVGPNDMGIGWNVLASLQRVAIGFGRAAVA
;
A
#
# COMPACT_ATOMS: atom_id res chain seq x y z
N MET A 1 29.05 87.13 -23.37
CA MET A 1 29.01 86.73 -21.95
C MET A 1 27.96 85.64 -21.82
N GLN A 2 28.44 84.41 -21.83
CA GLN A 2 27.66 83.16 -21.87
C GLN A 2 27.76 82.49 -20.49
N HIS A 3 26.81 81.58 -20.25
CA HIS A 3 26.70 80.65 -19.12
C HIS A 3 25.95 81.13 -17.86
N LEU A 4 24.63 80.92 -17.92
CA LEU A 4 23.75 80.65 -16.79
C LEU A 4 24.29 79.46 -15.98
N GLN A 5 24.90 79.74 -14.84
CA GLN A 5 25.03 78.77 -13.76
C GLN A 5 23.83 78.97 -12.82
N ASN A 6 22.83 78.09 -12.93
CA ASN A 6 22.00 77.80 -11.77
C ASN A 6 21.81 76.29 -11.65
N THR A 7 22.43 75.80 -10.58
CA THR A 7 22.42 74.45 -10.04
C THR A 7 21.00 73.93 -9.85
N LYS A 8 20.66 72.83 -10.54
CA LYS A 8 19.61 71.91 -10.08
C LYS A 8 20.31 70.62 -9.59
N PRO A 9 20.06 70.18 -8.35
CA PRO A 9 20.50 68.87 -7.90
C PRO A 9 19.95 67.77 -8.83
N GLN A 10 20.82 66.85 -9.24
CA GLN A 10 20.41 65.53 -9.70
C GLN A 10 19.63 64.87 -8.55
N GLU A 11 18.32 64.84 -8.65
CA GLU A 11 17.52 63.82 -8.00
C GLU A 11 17.43 62.66 -8.99
N THR A 12 18.34 61.70 -8.83
CA THR A 12 18.07 60.30 -9.16
C THR A 12 16.87 59.87 -8.33
N SER A 13 15.67 60.17 -8.82
CA SER A 13 14.47 59.50 -8.37
C SER A 13 14.49 58.12 -9.02
N GLU A 14 15.27 57.23 -8.41
CA GLU A 14 14.99 55.81 -8.44
C GLU A 14 13.67 55.59 -7.68
N SER A 15 12.58 56.10 -8.25
CA SER A 15 11.24 55.65 -7.93
C SER A 15 11.18 54.24 -8.48
N GLY A 16 11.70 53.30 -7.70
CA GLY A 16 11.78 51.89 -8.04
C GLY A 16 10.48 51.49 -8.69
N GLU A 17 10.54 51.08 -9.95
CA GLU A 17 9.38 50.61 -10.67
C GLU A 17 8.84 49.44 -9.88
N VAL A 18 7.73 49.70 -9.18
CA VAL A 18 7.05 48.72 -8.36
C VAL A 18 6.44 47.73 -9.34
N ILE A 19 7.23 46.72 -9.70
CA ILE A 19 6.76 45.55 -10.40
C ILE A 19 5.75 44.91 -9.46
N VAL A 20 4.47 45.18 -9.70
CA VAL A 20 3.37 44.57 -8.97
C VAL A 20 3.39 43.10 -9.34
N LEU A 21 4.04 42.30 -8.49
CA LEU A 21 4.06 40.86 -8.64
C LEU A 21 2.60 40.39 -8.72
N PRO A 22 2.23 39.62 -9.77
CA PRO A 22 0.89 39.04 -9.82
C PRO A 22 0.68 38.26 -8.52
N PRO A 23 -0.50 38.34 -7.88
CA PRO A 23 -0.73 37.70 -6.60
C PRO A 23 -0.38 36.22 -6.76
N LEU A 24 0.69 35.79 -6.09
CA LEU A 24 1.10 34.41 -6.07
C LEU A 24 -0.05 33.65 -5.42
N GLN A 25 -0.85 32.95 -6.23
CA GLN A 25 -1.94 32.13 -5.73
C GLN A 25 -1.32 31.01 -4.90
N VAL A 26 -1.30 31.21 -3.59
CA VAL A 26 -0.86 30.18 -2.64
C VAL A 26 -1.83 29.02 -2.78
N ARG A 27 -1.37 27.96 -3.47
CA ARG A 27 -2.15 26.73 -3.69
C ARG A 27 -2.61 26.23 -2.33
N ARG A 28 -3.90 26.40 -2.00
CA ARG A 28 -4.48 25.95 -0.74
C ARG A 28 -4.13 24.47 -0.57
N ARG A 29 -3.37 24.16 0.48
CA ARG A 29 -2.97 22.78 0.79
C ARG A 29 -4.26 21.99 1.05
N ALA A 30 -4.58 21.04 0.18
CA ALA A 30 -5.66 20.09 0.44
C ALA A 30 -5.46 19.49 1.86
N PRO A 31 -6.54 19.33 2.66
CA PRO A 31 -6.43 18.92 4.05
C PRO A 31 -5.66 17.59 4.17
N ALA A 32 -4.79 17.47 5.17
CA ALA A 32 -3.90 16.31 5.32
C ALA A 32 -4.66 14.97 5.36
N PHE A 33 -5.90 14.99 5.85
CA PHE A 33 -6.79 13.84 5.91
C PHE A 33 -7.23 13.33 4.53
N THR A 34 -7.59 14.22 3.59
CA THR A 34 -8.05 13.79 2.26
C THR A 34 -6.90 13.21 1.43
N ARG A 35 -5.67 13.70 1.64
CA ARG A 35 -4.48 13.11 1.01
C ARG A 35 -4.24 11.68 1.50
N ARG A 36 -4.23 11.47 2.83
CA ARG A 36 -4.02 10.13 3.41
C ARG A 36 -5.10 9.13 3.00
N MET A 37 -6.36 9.58 2.93
CA MET A 37 -7.47 8.75 2.50
C MET A 37 -7.37 8.38 1.02
N ASN A 38 -6.97 9.34 0.17
CA ASN A 38 -6.72 9.08 -1.25
C ASN A 38 -5.55 8.11 -1.46
N ASP A 39 -4.44 8.28 -0.73
CA ASP A 39 -3.29 7.37 -0.81
C ASP A 39 -3.64 5.95 -0.36
N PHE A 40 -4.45 5.80 0.69
CA PHE A 40 -4.97 4.51 1.12
C PHE A 40 -5.86 3.89 0.04
N LEU A 41 -6.79 4.66 -0.50
CA LEU A 41 -7.74 4.19 -1.51
C LEU A 41 -7.03 3.78 -2.81
N GLN A 42 -6.01 4.54 -3.22
CA GLN A 42 -5.16 4.21 -4.37
C GLN A 42 -4.38 2.89 -4.22
N ARG A 43 -4.15 2.42 -2.98
CA ARG A 43 -3.52 1.12 -2.72
C ARG A 43 -4.54 -0.01 -2.61
N VAL A 44 -5.67 0.25 -1.95
CA VAL A 44 -6.69 -0.77 -1.69
C VAL A 44 -7.52 -1.08 -2.92
N ILE A 45 -7.88 -0.08 -3.75
CA ILE A 45 -8.68 -0.32 -4.96
C ILE A 45 -7.99 -1.31 -5.90
N PRO A 46 -6.71 -1.11 -6.31
CA PRO A 46 -6.05 -2.07 -7.19
C PRO A 46 -5.90 -3.46 -6.57
N ALA A 47 -5.65 -3.54 -5.26
CA ALA A 47 -5.54 -4.81 -4.55
C ALA A 47 -6.87 -5.59 -4.56
N LEU A 48 -7.99 -4.91 -4.28
CA LEU A 48 -9.32 -5.53 -4.32
C LEU A 48 -9.75 -5.89 -5.74
N LEU A 49 -9.42 -5.06 -6.74
CA LEU A 49 -9.68 -5.39 -8.14
C LEU A 49 -8.87 -6.61 -8.58
N GLY A 50 -7.59 -6.70 -8.21
CA GLY A 50 -6.76 -7.87 -8.51
C GLY A 50 -7.28 -9.14 -7.84
N LEU A 51 -7.67 -9.05 -6.56
CA LEU A 51 -8.26 -10.18 -5.84
C LEU A 51 -9.63 -10.57 -6.40
N GLY A 52 -10.47 -9.60 -6.78
CA GLY A 52 -11.74 -9.84 -7.43
C GLY A 52 -11.57 -10.52 -8.79
N LEU A 53 -10.63 -10.04 -9.61
CA LEU A 53 -10.30 -10.67 -10.90
C LEU A 53 -9.82 -12.11 -10.71
N LEU A 54 -8.95 -12.36 -9.73
CA LEU A 54 -8.49 -13.71 -9.38
C LEU A 54 -9.67 -14.62 -9.03
N VAL A 55 -10.58 -14.17 -8.16
CA VAL A 55 -11.77 -14.95 -7.76
C VAL A 55 -12.69 -15.23 -8.95
N VAL A 56 -12.88 -14.25 -9.85
CA VAL A 56 -13.71 -14.44 -11.06
C VAL A 56 -13.07 -15.46 -12.00
N LEU A 57 -11.78 -15.35 -12.27
CA LEU A 57 -11.06 -16.31 -13.12
C LEU A 57 -11.07 -17.71 -12.50
N TRP A 58 -10.88 -17.81 -11.18
CA TRP A 58 -10.98 -19.06 -10.45
C TRP A 58 -12.39 -19.65 -10.56
N GLN A 59 -13.43 -18.86 -10.34
CA GLN A 59 -14.81 -19.30 -10.46
C GLN A 59 -15.11 -19.83 -11.88
N LEU A 60 -14.64 -19.15 -12.92
CA LEU A 60 -14.78 -19.61 -14.31
C LEU A 60 -14.05 -20.95 -14.54
N ALA A 61 -12.82 -21.09 -14.03
CA ALA A 61 -12.07 -22.32 -14.14
C ALA A 61 -12.75 -23.49 -13.40
N ALA A 62 -13.33 -23.23 -12.24
CA ALA A 62 -14.06 -24.22 -11.44
C ALA A 62 -15.34 -24.71 -12.11
N ILE A 63 -16.11 -23.83 -12.76
CA ILE A 63 -17.31 -24.23 -13.50
C ILE A 63 -16.95 -25.13 -14.70
N ASN A 64 -15.82 -24.87 -15.36
CA ASN A 64 -15.38 -25.64 -16.52
C ASN A 64 -14.66 -26.97 -16.14
N SER A 65 -14.29 -27.17 -14.88
CA SER A 65 -13.51 -28.32 -14.44
C SER A 65 -14.34 -29.22 -13.53
N LYS A 66 -14.65 -30.43 -13.98
CA LYS A 66 -15.32 -31.43 -13.12
C LYS A 66 -14.40 -31.81 -11.95
N GLY A 67 -14.84 -31.50 -10.73
CA GLY A 67 -14.12 -31.84 -9.49
C GLY A 67 -13.23 -30.75 -8.92
N PHE A 68 -13.15 -29.56 -9.54
CA PHE A 68 -12.43 -28.42 -8.96
C PHE A 68 -13.36 -27.60 -8.06
N PRO A 69 -13.05 -27.44 -6.75
CA PRO A 69 -13.92 -26.73 -5.84
C PRO A 69 -14.01 -25.24 -6.17
N THR A 70 -15.17 -24.64 -5.92
CA THR A 70 -15.36 -23.20 -6.05
C THR A 70 -14.61 -22.44 -4.95
N PRO A 71 -14.31 -21.15 -5.15
CA PRO A 71 -13.70 -20.30 -4.12
C PRO A 71 -14.42 -20.36 -2.77
N LEU A 72 -15.77 -20.33 -2.77
CA LEU A 72 -16.56 -20.40 -1.54
C LEU A 72 -16.45 -21.77 -0.86
N SER A 73 -16.61 -22.87 -1.61
CA SER A 73 -16.48 -24.23 -1.05
C SER A 73 -15.08 -24.49 -0.48
N THR A 74 -14.06 -23.93 -1.13
CA THR A 74 -12.67 -24.01 -0.65
C THR A 74 -12.52 -23.23 0.66
N LEU A 75 -13.13 -22.04 0.76
CA LEU A 75 -13.11 -21.23 1.98
C LEU A 75 -13.84 -21.93 3.14
N ASP A 76 -15.01 -22.52 2.89
CA ASP A 76 -15.77 -23.26 3.91
C ASP A 76 -14.97 -24.46 4.44
N SER A 77 -14.33 -25.21 3.54
CA SER A 77 -13.46 -26.34 3.90
C SER A 77 -12.24 -25.85 4.68
N ALA A 78 -11.62 -24.75 4.25
CA ALA A 78 -10.50 -24.14 4.95
C ALA A 78 -10.91 -23.72 6.37
N MET A 79 -12.03 -23.01 6.53
CA MET A 79 -12.55 -22.62 7.85
C MET A 79 -12.71 -23.83 8.78
N THR A 80 -13.27 -24.93 8.27
CA THR A 80 -13.43 -26.16 9.04
C THR A 80 -12.09 -26.76 9.46
N LEU A 81 -11.12 -26.83 8.55
CA LEU A 81 -9.77 -27.37 8.83
C LEU A 81 -8.96 -26.49 9.80
N PHE A 82 -9.15 -25.18 9.72
CA PHE A 82 -8.44 -24.21 10.57
C PHE A 82 -9.17 -23.89 11.89
N ALA A 83 -10.42 -24.35 12.07
CA ALA A 83 -11.19 -24.11 13.30
C ALA A 83 -10.57 -24.81 14.52
N ASP A 84 -10.08 -26.04 14.34
CA ASP A 84 -9.30 -26.75 15.36
C ASP A 84 -7.98 -27.25 14.75
N PRO A 85 -6.96 -26.38 14.62
CA PRO A 85 -5.74 -26.74 13.93
C PRO A 85 -4.87 -27.72 14.73
N PHE A 86 -5.13 -27.91 16.02
CA PHE A 86 -4.29 -28.72 16.92
C PHE A 86 -5.03 -29.91 17.57
N TYR A 87 -6.18 -30.33 17.04
CA TYR A 87 -6.87 -31.51 17.56
C TYR A 87 -6.02 -32.78 17.45
N ARG A 88 -6.34 -33.76 18.30
CA ARG A 88 -5.77 -35.11 18.26
C ARG A 88 -6.86 -36.12 18.59
N VAL A 89 -7.41 -36.77 17.57
CA VAL A 89 -8.54 -37.71 17.74
C VAL A 89 -8.08 -39.17 17.64
N GLY A 90 -7.06 -39.46 16.82
CA GLY A 90 -6.51 -40.81 16.69
C GLY A 90 -5.08 -40.82 16.15
N PRO A 91 -4.47 -42.00 15.96
CA PRO A 91 -3.08 -42.12 15.51
C PRO A 91 -2.79 -41.44 14.17
N ASN A 92 -3.77 -41.43 13.25
CA ASN A 92 -3.65 -40.82 11.92
C ASN A 92 -4.52 -39.56 11.75
N ASP A 93 -5.39 -39.24 12.72
CA ASP A 93 -6.29 -38.08 12.68
C ASP A 93 -5.79 -37.02 13.65
N MET A 94 -4.91 -36.16 13.14
CA MET A 94 -4.27 -35.04 13.84
C MET A 94 -4.53 -33.75 13.08
N GLY A 95 -4.77 -32.66 13.81
CA GLY A 95 -4.91 -31.34 13.23
C GLY A 95 -3.66 -30.93 12.43
N ILE A 96 -3.88 -30.14 11.36
CA ILE A 96 -2.81 -29.79 10.41
C ILE A 96 -1.67 -29.00 11.08
N GLY A 97 -1.98 -28.29 12.17
CA GLY A 97 -1.07 -27.43 12.90
C GLY A 97 0.12 -28.20 13.48
N TRP A 98 -0.07 -29.46 13.88
CA TRP A 98 1.03 -30.30 14.37
C TRP A 98 2.07 -30.60 13.29
N ASN A 99 1.63 -30.86 12.06
CA ASN A 99 2.52 -31.13 10.93
C ASN A 99 3.29 -29.86 10.50
N VAL A 100 2.60 -28.72 10.50
CA VAL A 100 3.21 -27.42 10.19
C VAL A 100 4.24 -27.06 11.27
N LEU A 101 3.89 -27.19 12.55
CA LEU A 101 4.81 -26.92 13.65
C LEU A 101 6.02 -27.84 13.63
N ALA A 102 5.83 -29.13 13.38
CA ALA A 102 6.94 -30.09 13.25
C ALA A 102 7.87 -29.72 12.08
N SER A 103 7.31 -29.27 10.96
CA SER A 103 8.08 -28.81 9.80
C SER A 103 8.89 -27.55 10.13
N LEU A 104 8.26 -26.57 10.78
CA LEU A 104 8.92 -25.34 11.22
C LEU A 104 10.03 -25.63 12.24
N GLN A 105 9.77 -26.51 13.22
CA GLN A 105 10.75 -26.93 14.21
C GLN A 105 11.97 -27.57 13.52
N ARG A 106 11.75 -28.49 12.57
CA ARG A 106 12.84 -29.12 11.81
C ARG A 106 13.69 -28.08 11.08
N VAL A 107 13.04 -27.12 10.41
CA VAL A 107 13.71 -26.02 9.70
C VAL A 107 14.48 -25.13 10.67
N ALA A 108 13.86 -24.75 11.78
CA ALA A 108 14.47 -23.93 12.82
C ALA A 108 15.69 -24.61 13.45
N ILE A 109 15.64 -25.93 13.69
CA ILE A 109 16.81 -26.68 14.20
C ILE A 109 17.93 -26.71 13.15
N GLY A 110 17.61 -26.95 11.87
CA GLY A 110 18.61 -26.98 10.80
C GLY A 110 19.32 -25.65 10.63
N PHE A 111 18.57 -24.56 10.44
CA PHE A 111 19.12 -23.21 10.32
C PHE A 111 19.72 -22.71 11.64
N GLY A 112 19.15 -23.07 12.79
CA GLY A 112 19.66 -22.70 14.11
C GLY A 112 21.02 -23.31 14.40
N ARG A 113 21.25 -24.59 14.03
CA ARG A 113 22.57 -25.21 14.12
C ARG A 113 23.59 -24.55 13.19
N ALA A 114 23.17 -24.17 11.98
CA ALA A 114 24.03 -23.49 11.02
C ALA A 114 24.40 -22.06 11.44
N ALA A 115 23.58 -21.40 12.26
CA ALA A 115 23.85 -20.04 12.74
C ALA A 115 24.87 -20.00 13.91
N VAL A 116 25.02 -21.10 14.64
CA VAL A 116 25.96 -21.22 15.78
C VAL A 116 27.32 -21.76 15.35
N ALA A 117 27.35 -22.60 14.30
CA ALA A 117 28.56 -23.10 13.68
C ALA A 117 29.29 -21.99 12.91
#